data_AF-A0AAV2H1F8-F1
#
_entry.id   AF-A0AAV2H1F8-F1
#
_cell.length_a   1.000
_cell.length_b   1.000
_cell.length_c   1.000
_cell.angle_alpha   90.00
_cell.angle_beta   90.00
_cell.angle_gamma   90.00
#
_symmetry.space_group_name_H-M   'P 1'
#
loop_
_entity.id
_entity.type
_entity.pdbx_description
1 polymer ?
#
loop_
_entity_poly.entity_id
_entity_poly.type
_entity_poly.pdbx_seq_one_letter_code
_entity_poly.pdbx_strand_id
1 'polypeptide(L)'
;SHLRYIFWTLSSLGIVLSIGLLGFNIAKKSHRIIKMSSPRLNNIILVGCMVAYSTIYLLDVEGEEAQPACVIRTFTIVFSFSLSFGALFAKTWRVYEIFTAG
;
A
#
# COMPACT_ATOMS: atom_id res chain seq x y z
N SER A 1 17.39 -19.51 3.38
CA SER A 1 16.73 -19.39 4.69
C SER A 1 16.83 -17.99 5.27
N HIS A 2 18.03 -17.41 5.50
CA HIS A 2 18.19 -16.08 6.13
C HIS A 2 17.40 -14.93 5.47
N LEU A 3 17.34 -14.89 4.13
CA LEU A 3 16.60 -13.85 3.40
C LEU A 3 15.09 -13.88 3.67
N ARG A 4 14.48 -15.07 3.78
CA ARG A 4 13.03 -15.22 4.02
C ARG A 4 12.61 -14.59 5.34
N TYR A 5 13.39 -14.83 6.40
CA TYR A 5 13.17 -14.21 7.72
C TYR A 5 13.28 -12.68 7.69
N ILE A 6 14.24 -12.12 6.94
CA ILE A 6 14.38 -10.67 6.79
C ILE A 6 13.15 -10.07 6.09
N PHE A 7 12.68 -10.71 5.02
CA PHE A 7 11.49 -10.22 4.30
C PHE A 7 10.21 -10.29 5.15
N TRP A 8 10.04 -11.35 5.94
CA TRP A 8 8.88 -11.47 6.84
C TRP A 8 8.87 -10.45 7.98
N THR A 9 10.02 -10.22 8.60
CA THR A 9 10.14 -9.21 9.68
C THR A 9 9.91 -7.79 9.13
N LEU A 10 10.43 -7.49 7.95
CA LEU A 10 10.18 -6.20 7.29
C LEU A 10 8.71 -6.02 6.89
N SER A 11 8.07 -7.04 6.31
CA SER A 11 6.65 -7.01 5.95
C SER A 11 5.75 -6.81 7.16
N SER A 12 5.98 -7.56 8.24
CA SER A 12 5.18 -7.44 9.46
C SER A 12 5.31 -6.05 10.09
N LEU A 13 6.53 -5.50 10.16
CA LEU A 13 6.75 -4.13 10.61
C LEU A 13 6.02 -3.11 9.72
N GLY A 14 6.10 -3.29 8.40
CA GLY A 14 5.42 -2.45 7.43
C GLY A 14 3.90 -2.47 7.55
N ILE A 15 3.30 -3.64 7.82
CA ILE A 15 1.85 -3.78 8.07
C ILE A 15 1.46 -3.03 9.34
N VAL A 16 2.19 -3.21 10.45
CA VAL A 16 1.92 -2.52 11.72
C VAL A 16 2.00 -1.00 11.54
N LEU A 17 3.04 -0.52 10.85
CA LEU A 17 3.19 0.90 10.52
C LEU A 17 2.03 1.41 9.66
N SER A 18 1.62 0.65 8.64
CA SER A 18 0.51 1.01 7.74
C SER A 18 -0.82 1.10 8.49
N ILE A 19 -1.11 0.14 9.38
CA ILE A 19 -2.30 0.15 10.23
C ILE A 19 -2.26 1.33 11.20
N GLY A 20 -1.10 1.61 11.81
CA GLY A 20 -0.91 2.76 12.69
C GLY A 20 -1.15 4.09 11.98
N LEU A 21 -0.60 4.26 10.77
CA LEU A 21 -0.79 5.46 9.94
C LEU A 21 -2.23 5.59 9.44
N LEU A 22 -2.90 4.48 9.14
CA LEU A 22 -4.30 4.45 8.74
C LEU A 22 -5.22 4.81 9.92
N GLY A 23 -4.98 4.21 11.09
CA GLY A 23 -5.67 4.53 12.33
C GLY A 23 -5.47 5.99 12.74
N PHE A 24 -4.24 6.50 12.63
CA PHE A 24 -3.95 7.92 12.86
C PHE A 24 -4.64 8.84 11.86
N ASN A 25 -4.69 8.46 10.57
CA ASN A 25 -5.42 9.21 9.52
C ASN A 25 -6.93 9.28 9.82
N ILE A 26 -7.53 8.18 10.31
CA ILE A 26 -8.96 8.12 10.63
C ILE A 26 -9.25 8.87 11.95
N ALA A 27 -8.45 8.64 13.00
CA ALA A 27 -8.65 9.24 14.32
C ALA A 27 -8.45 10.77 14.30
N LYS A 28 -7.46 11.27 13.58
CA LYS A 28 -7.21 12.72 13.43
C LYS A 28 -7.83 13.33 12.16
N LYS A 29 -8.92 12.76 11.63
CA LYS A 29 -9.69 13.31 10.50
C LYS A 29 -10.09 14.79 10.68
N SER A 30 -10.11 15.29 11.92
CA SER A 30 -10.39 16.69 12.29
C SER A 30 -9.20 17.65 12.16
N HIS A 31 -7.94 17.20 12.15
CA HIS A 31 -6.77 18.10 12.08
C HIS A 31 -6.47 18.56 10.65
N ARG A 32 -6.29 19.88 10.48
CA ARG A 32 -6.04 20.60 9.20
C ARG A 32 -4.87 20.03 8.36
N ILE A 33 -3.89 19.37 8.99
CA ILE A 33 -2.75 18.71 8.32
C ILE A 33 -3.18 17.46 7.54
N ILE A 34 -4.14 16.67 8.05
CA ILE A 34 -4.66 15.48 7.35
C ILE A 34 -5.60 15.87 6.20
N LYS A 35 -6.29 17.02 6.32
CA LYS A 35 -7.16 17.56 5.26
C LYS A 35 -6.38 18.04 4.03
N MET A 36 -5.14 18.52 4.21
CA MET A 36 -4.26 18.93 3.11
C MET A 36 -3.62 17.75 2.36
N SER A 37 -3.40 16.60 3.02
CA SER A 37 -2.71 15.46 2.41
C SER A 37 -3.59 14.56 1.51
N SER A 38 -4.86 14.94 1.29
CA SER A 38 -5.87 14.09 0.63
C SER A 38 -6.04 12.77 1.39
N PRO A 39 -6.78 12.74 2.51
CA PRO A 39 -6.85 11.57 3.38
C PRO A 39 -7.35 10.30 2.67
N ARG A 40 -8.21 10.47 1.65
CA ARG A 40 -8.67 9.38 0.80
C ARG A 40 -7.55 8.79 -0.06
N LEU A 41 -6.69 9.63 -0.65
CA LEU A 41 -5.57 9.17 -1.49
C LEU A 41 -4.49 8.50 -0.64
N ASN A 42 -4.18 9.05 0.54
CA ASN A 42 -3.25 8.40 1.46
C ASN A 42 -3.78 7.04 1.94
N ASN A 43 -5.09 6.91 2.20
CA ASN A 43 -5.69 5.61 2.54
C ASN A 43 -5.53 4.60 1.39
N ILE A 44 -5.67 5.02 0.13
CA ILE A 44 -5.46 4.14 -1.04
C ILE A 44 -3.99 3.69 -1.13
N ILE A 45 -3.03 4.58 -0.90
CA ILE A 45 -1.60 4.23 -0.87
C ILE A 45 -1.33 3.20 0.23
N LEU A 46 -1.85 3.43 1.44
CA LEU A 46 -1.70 2.52 2.57
C LEU A 46 -2.31 1.14 2.28
N VAL A 47 -3.47 1.09 1.61
CA VAL A 47 -4.08 -0.17 1.15
C VAL A 47 -3.18 -0.86 0.12
N GLY A 48 -2.63 -0.11 -0.84
CA GLY A 48 -1.64 -0.64 -1.79
C GLY A 48 -0.43 -1.27 -1.07
N CYS A 49 0.12 -0.59 -0.06
CA CYS A 49 1.22 -1.12 0.75
C CYS A 49 0.83 -2.40 1.51
N MET A 50 -0.37 -2.48 2.10
CA MET A 50 -0.84 -3.70 2.76
C MET A 50 -0.92 -4.88 1.78
N VAL A 51 -1.44 -4.65 0.57
CA VAL A 51 -1.50 -5.66 -0.50
C VAL A 51 -0.08 -6.08 -0.92
N ALA A 52 0.86 -5.14 -1.02
CA ALA A 52 2.27 -5.43 -1.31
C ALA A 52 2.88 -6.38 -0.25
N TYR A 53 2.68 -6.10 1.03
CA TYR A 53 3.21 -6.93 2.12
C TYR A 53 2.59 -8.33 2.12
N SER A 54 1.29 -8.44 1.85
CA SER A 54 0.62 -9.74 1.68
C SER A 54 1.23 -10.57 0.55
N THR A 55 1.73 -9.92 -0.51
CA THR A 55 2.40 -10.61 -1.61
C THR A 55 3.67 -11.33 -1.14
N ILE A 56 4.41 -10.76 -0.19
CA ILE A 56 5.66 -11.35 0.33
C ILE A 56 5.40 -12.72 1.00
N TYR A 57 4.22 -12.92 1.59
CA TYR A 57 3.84 -14.22 2.14
C TYR A 57 3.44 -15.22 1.03
N LEU A 58 2.78 -14.75 -0.03
CA LEU A 58 2.45 -15.56 -1.21
C LEU A 58 3.70 -16.00 -1.99
N LEU A 59 4.79 -15.21 -1.94
CA LEU A 59 6.09 -15.55 -2.52
C LEU A 59 6.74 -16.78 -1.87
N ASP A 60 6.34 -17.10 -0.64
CA ASP A 60 6.95 -18.13 0.18
C ASP A 60 6.36 -19.53 -0.07
N VAL A 61 5.23 -19.59 -0.77
CA VAL A 61 4.54 -20.84 -1.10
C VAL A 61 5.30 -21.56 -2.21
N GLU A 62 5.89 -22.72 -1.88
CA GLU A 62 6.58 -23.63 -2.80
C GLU A 62 5.90 -25.02 -2.77
N GLY A 63 5.87 -25.75 -3.90
CA GLY A 63 5.28 -27.11 -4.00
C GLY A 63 4.18 -27.25 -5.07
N GLU A 64 3.30 -28.24 -4.93
CA GLU A 64 2.16 -28.45 -5.87
C GLU A 64 1.22 -27.24 -5.95
N GLU A 65 1.15 -26.44 -4.90
CA GLU A 65 0.39 -25.18 -4.82
C GLU A 65 1.03 -24.02 -5.61
N ALA A 66 2.19 -24.22 -6.25
CA ALA A 66 2.92 -23.15 -6.95
C ALA A 66 2.19 -22.62 -8.20
N GLN A 67 1.40 -23.46 -8.89
CA GLN A 67 0.65 -23.08 -10.09
C GLN A 67 -0.41 -22.00 -9.79
N PRO A 68 -1.37 -22.23 -8.86
CA PRO A 68 -2.34 -21.19 -8.50
C PRO A 68 -1.68 -19.99 -7.79
N ALA A 69 -0.65 -20.24 -6.97
CA ALA A 69 0.08 -19.17 -6.28
C ALA A 69 0.76 -18.19 -7.26
N CYS A 70 1.25 -18.66 -8.41
CA CYS A 70 1.86 -17.80 -9.43
C CYS A 70 0.88 -16.77 -10.01
N VAL A 71 -0.35 -17.20 -10.31
CA VAL A 71 -1.41 -16.33 -10.85
C VAL A 71 -1.81 -15.30 -9.80
N ILE A 72 -2.07 -15.75 -8.57
CA ILE A 72 -2.46 -14.87 -7.46
C ILE A 72 -1.36 -13.86 -7.18
N ARG A 73 -0.10 -14.30 -7.09
CA ARG A 73 1.06 -13.43 -6.88
C ARG A 73 1.15 -12.34 -7.94
N THR A 74 1.04 -12.71 -9.21
CA THR A 74 1.10 -11.74 -10.33
C THR A 74 -0.02 -10.71 -10.21
N PHE A 75 -1.24 -11.17 -9.94
CA PHE A 75 -2.39 -10.30 -9.76
C PHE A 75 -2.20 -9.33 -8.58
N THR A 76 -1.76 -9.82 -7.42
CA THR A 76 -1.54 -9.01 -6.21
C THR A 76 -0.45 -7.95 -6.43
N ILE A 77 0.65 -8.29 -7.14
CA ILE A 77 1.72 -7.33 -7.47
C ILE A 77 1.19 -6.21 -8.36
N VAL A 78 0.51 -6.57 -9.45
CA VAL A 78 -0.04 -5.59 -10.40
C VAL A 78 -1.06 -4.69 -9.69
N PHE A 79 -1.95 -5.29 -8.90
CA PHE A 79 -2.95 -4.55 -8.14
C PHE A 79 -2.31 -3.56 -7.15
N SER A 80 -1.33 -4.00 -6.36
CA SER A 80 -0.57 -3.16 -5.43
C SER A 80 0.11 -1.98 -6.15
N PHE A 81 0.77 -2.26 -7.27
CA PHE A 81 1.44 -1.23 -8.08
C PHE A 81 0.44 -0.22 -8.62
N SER A 82 -0.66 -0.69 -9.24
CA SER A 82 -1.70 0.17 -9.80
C SER A 82 -2.35 1.07 -8.76
N LEU A 83 -2.67 0.55 -7.57
CA LEU A 83 -3.22 1.33 -6.45
C LEU A 83 -2.24 2.41 -5.98
N SER A 84 -0.97 2.04 -5.80
CA SER A 84 0.05 2.95 -5.30
C SER A 84 0.35 4.07 -6.30
N PHE A 85 0.62 3.71 -7.56
CA PHE A 85 0.88 4.68 -8.62
C PHE A 85 -0.35 5.51 -8.97
N GLY A 86 -1.53 4.90 -9.04
CA GLY A 86 -2.78 5.61 -9.30
C GLY A 86 -3.08 6.66 -8.23
N ALA A 87 -2.87 6.34 -6.96
CA ALA A 87 -3.05 7.29 -5.87
C ALA A 87 -1.99 8.40 -5.85
N LEU A 88 -0.74 8.11 -6.25
CA LEU A 88 0.31 9.12 -6.43
C LEU A 88 -0.05 10.09 -7.56
N PHE A 89 -0.47 9.59 -8.72
CA PHE A 89 -0.94 10.42 -9.84
C PHE A 89 -2.16 11.27 -9.46
N ALA A 90 -3.15 10.70 -8.77
CA ALA A 90 -4.29 11.46 -8.30
C ALA A 90 -3.88 12.56 -7.30
N LYS A 91 -2.83 12.31 -6.49
CA LYS A 91 -2.31 13.29 -5.54
C LYS A 91 -1.61 14.44 -6.25
N THR A 92 -0.76 14.15 -7.24
CA THR A 92 -0.10 15.19 -8.04
C THR A 92 -1.10 15.97 -8.89
N TRP A 93 -2.10 15.29 -9.46
CA TRP A 93 -3.19 15.93 -10.20
C TRP A 93 -3.97 16.94 -9.35
N ARG A 94 -4.35 16.57 -8.12
CA ARG A 94 -5.02 17.50 -7.20
C ARG A 94 -4.18 18.75 -6.95
N VAL A 95 -2.88 18.60 -6.80
CA VAL A 95 -1.96 19.73 -6.59
C VAL A 95 -1.89 20.61 -7.85
N TYR A 96 -1.76 19.99 -9.03
CA TYR A 96 -1.77 20.68 -10.31
C TYR A 96 -3.06 21.48 -10.54
N GLU A 97 -4.22 20.90 -10.22
CA GLU A 97 -5.51 21.58 -10.31
C GLU A 97 -5.57 22.81 -9.38
N ILE A 98 -5.08 22.70 -8.14
CA ILE A 98 -5.04 23.85 -7.21
C ILE A 98 -4.19 25.00 -7.75
N PHE A 99 -3.07 24.70 -8.43
CA PHE A 99 -2.20 25.72 -9.01
C PHE A 99 -2.70 26.29 -10.35
N THR A 100 -3.59 25.57 -11.04
CA THR A 100 -4.12 25.97 -12.35
C THR A 100 -5.51 26.59 -12.25
N ALA A 101 -6.26 26.30 -11.19
CA ALA A 101 -7.60 26.85 -10.92
C ALA A 101 -7.58 28.20 -10.18
N GLY A 102 -6.40 28.71 -9.81
CA GLY A 102 -6.19 30.07 -9.30
C GLY A 102 -5.55 30.96 -10.37
#